data_AF-A0A1I1TEI5-F1
#
_entry.id   AF-A0A1I1TEI5-F1
#
_cell.length_a   1.000
_cell.length_b   1.000
_cell.length_c   1.000
_cell.angle_alpha   90.00
_cell.angle_beta   90.00
_cell.angle_gamma   90.00
#
_symmetry.space_group_name_H-M   'P 1'
#
loop_
_entity.id
_entity.type
_entity.pdbx_description
1 polymer ?
#
loop_
_entity_poly.entity_id
_entity_poly.type
_entity_poly.pdbx_seq_one_letter_code
_entity_poly.pdbx_strand_id
1 'polypeptide(L)'
;MHPRHLVSPLLVFAFATACGAWSPQPAGVPTDTSTSSSGSSGDGTSTTVEASTWPSLTDWGASPVDLGLPEPTSTFGTGSGGPVLTDTGGEPSIDLSVLRITEVMADPDGKDGGVTSPEFVEIAHVGDTPLTLGGLIVAARSWPELWMGDLGIGGEVLHPGERLLLLRYASPADLPVPSVLREGEVLRAAFADSGGLRNDDGAVGLRDQDGNLGDAVLYGAAQPAPFDDPALWSGPPAAVPGAGESLCRVDPAVDNHGAGDWIACVPSPGDLPDPGDDDSTGDPPLPATLAIVEVLSNPPGPASTEKHAEFVEVVNLGPGAVDLAAFTLADAIDPGAPGADPLLYVSGDGGCAPSTCLAPGRKALLVGSLYEGPVGDALVLRTDDNALANAGLGNFEAVALRDELGELRSSYRAWPDPLAAPDPATQEAALVRAAPEAPDAPESWDFAAPSPGL
;
A
#
# COMPACT_ATOMS: atom_id res chain seq x y z
N MET A 1 1.84 30.38 -82.92
CA MET A 1 1.93 31.78 -82.47
C MET A 1 1.31 31.88 -81.09
N HIS A 2 2.11 32.20 -80.08
CA HIS A 2 1.71 32.65 -78.72
C HIS A 2 0.89 33.96 -78.79
N PRO A 3 0.31 34.50 -77.69
CA PRO A 3 -0.57 33.89 -76.67
C PRO A 3 -1.74 34.87 -76.30
N ARG A 4 -2.63 34.52 -75.35
CA ARG A 4 -3.16 35.49 -74.36
C ARG A 4 -3.92 34.82 -73.20
N HIS A 5 -3.39 35.15 -72.03
CA HIS A 5 -3.79 35.01 -70.63
C HIS A 5 -5.28 34.99 -70.27
N LEU A 6 -5.62 34.11 -69.32
CA LEU A 6 -6.67 34.31 -68.32
C LEU A 6 -6.06 34.17 -66.91
N VAL A 7 -6.49 35.05 -66.03
CA VAL A 7 -5.96 35.39 -64.71
C VAL A 7 -6.70 34.58 -63.64
N SER A 8 -5.98 33.89 -62.76
CA SER A 8 -6.50 33.31 -61.51
C SER A 8 -6.35 34.31 -60.35
N PRO A 9 -7.34 34.45 -59.45
CA PRO A 9 -7.14 35.19 -58.22
C PRO A 9 -6.51 34.31 -57.14
N LEU A 10 -5.46 34.88 -56.56
CA LEU A 10 -4.85 34.57 -55.28
C LEU A 10 -5.91 34.57 -54.15
N LEU A 11 -5.89 33.56 -53.27
CA LEU A 11 -6.41 33.70 -51.91
C LEU A 11 -5.28 33.35 -50.94
N VAL A 12 -4.90 34.35 -50.15
CA VAL A 12 -3.78 34.34 -49.20
C VAL A 12 -4.28 33.84 -47.84
N PHE A 13 -3.61 32.84 -47.30
CA PHE A 13 -3.67 32.42 -45.91
C PHE A 13 -3.03 33.47 -45.00
N ALA A 14 -3.71 33.84 -43.92
CA ALA A 14 -3.11 34.55 -42.79
C ALA A 14 -3.82 34.15 -41.49
N PHE A 15 -3.22 33.24 -40.72
CA PHE A 15 -3.37 33.19 -39.27
C PHE A 15 -1.98 33.02 -38.67
N ALA A 16 -1.59 33.98 -37.84
CA ALA A 16 -0.32 34.04 -37.15
C ALA A 16 -0.37 33.21 -35.87
N THR A 17 0.52 32.24 -35.75
CA THR A 17 0.93 31.61 -34.50
C THR A 17 2.02 32.46 -33.86
N ALA A 18 1.83 32.86 -32.60
CA ALA A 18 2.87 33.39 -31.75
C ALA A 18 3.06 32.43 -30.57
N CYS A 19 4.05 31.54 -30.67
CA CYS A 19 4.64 30.85 -29.53
C CYS A 19 6.08 31.37 -29.39
N GLY A 20 6.37 31.95 -28.23
CA GLY A 20 7.70 32.45 -27.89
C GLY A 20 8.69 31.30 -27.74
N ALA A 21 9.86 31.47 -28.35
CA ALA A 21 11.00 30.58 -28.14
C ALA A 21 11.54 30.74 -26.71
N TRP A 22 11.59 29.64 -25.97
CA TRP A 22 12.29 29.55 -24.70
C TRP A 22 13.76 29.23 -25.00
N SER A 23 14.66 30.17 -24.68
CA SER A 23 16.12 29.98 -24.76
C SER A 23 16.64 29.57 -23.39
N PRO A 24 17.36 28.43 -23.24
CA PRO A 24 18.01 28.10 -21.99
C PRO A 24 19.23 29.00 -21.76
N GLN A 25 19.32 29.60 -20.58
CA GLN A 25 20.55 30.27 -20.12
C GLN A 25 21.63 29.23 -19.79
N PRO A 26 22.91 29.49 -20.12
CA PRO A 26 24.01 28.65 -19.66
C PRO A 26 24.27 28.88 -18.16
N ALA A 27 24.41 27.78 -17.43
CA ALA A 27 24.82 27.78 -16.03
C ALA A 27 26.19 28.44 -15.87
N GLY A 28 26.25 29.44 -14.99
CA GLY A 28 27.47 30.11 -14.59
C GLY A 28 28.31 29.20 -13.68
N VAL A 29 29.57 29.03 -14.05
CA VAL A 29 30.65 28.53 -13.20
C VAL A 29 31.10 29.64 -12.26
N PRO A 30 31.28 29.38 -10.95
CA PRO A 30 32.21 30.16 -10.14
C PRO A 30 33.43 29.30 -9.79
N THR A 31 34.58 29.70 -10.34
CA THR A 31 35.92 29.30 -9.88
C THR A 31 36.36 30.16 -8.69
N ASP A 32 36.84 29.45 -7.67
CA ASP A 32 37.93 29.74 -6.71
C ASP A 32 38.05 31.09 -5.99
N THR A 33 38.15 31.00 -4.66
CA THR A 33 39.32 31.57 -3.96
C THR A 33 39.64 30.80 -2.68
N SER A 34 40.84 30.22 -2.66
CA SER A 34 41.52 29.68 -1.49
C SER A 34 41.95 30.79 -0.52
N THR A 35 41.82 30.56 0.79
CA THR A 35 42.76 31.10 1.78
C THR A 35 42.98 30.10 2.91
N SER A 36 44.25 29.72 3.09
CA SER A 36 44.78 28.92 4.19
C SER A 36 45.01 29.75 5.45
N SER A 37 44.73 29.21 6.65
CA SER A 37 45.67 29.28 7.80
C SER A 37 45.20 28.47 9.01
N SER A 38 46.06 27.53 9.42
CA SER A 38 46.47 27.18 10.81
C SER A 38 45.45 27.02 11.94
N GLY A 39 45.33 25.77 12.41
CA GLY A 39 45.74 25.36 13.77
C GLY A 39 44.84 25.73 14.95
N SER A 40 44.32 24.72 15.65
CA SER A 40 44.55 24.57 17.10
C SER A 40 43.97 23.23 17.57
N SER A 41 44.80 22.44 18.23
CA SER A 41 44.41 21.35 19.11
C SER A 41 43.51 21.88 20.24
N GLY A 42 42.48 21.13 20.61
CA GLY A 42 41.59 21.44 21.72
C GLY A 42 40.94 20.18 22.26
N ASP A 43 41.39 19.77 23.44
CA ASP A 43 40.82 18.77 24.34
C ASP A 43 39.36 19.05 24.75
N GLY A 44 38.66 17.98 25.16
CA GLY A 44 37.42 18.02 25.95
C GLY A 44 36.16 18.01 25.08
N THR A 45 35.14 17.19 25.31
CA THR A 45 34.68 16.53 26.52
C THR A 45 33.67 15.45 26.10
N SER A 46 33.78 14.26 26.68
CA SER A 46 32.77 13.21 26.57
C SER A 46 31.52 13.66 27.33
N THR A 47 30.44 13.98 26.62
CA THR A 47 29.11 14.16 27.22
C THR A 47 28.43 12.80 27.35
N THR A 48 28.46 12.25 28.56
CA THR A 48 27.47 11.25 29.01
C THR A 48 26.10 11.90 28.96
N VAL A 49 25.23 11.41 28.09
CA VAL A 49 23.80 11.72 28.09
C VAL A 49 23.20 11.02 29.31
N GLU A 50 22.68 11.78 30.26
CA GLU A 50 21.94 11.22 31.40
C GLU A 50 20.61 10.64 30.92
N ALA A 51 20.26 9.46 31.41
CA ALA A 51 18.97 8.83 31.17
C ALA A 51 17.86 9.69 31.81
N SER A 52 16.91 10.11 30.97
CA SER A 52 15.67 10.74 31.39
C SER A 52 14.90 9.80 32.33
N THR A 53 14.75 10.19 33.59
CA THR A 53 13.91 9.49 34.57
C THR A 53 12.44 9.83 34.36
N TRP A 54 11.61 8.81 34.15
CA TRP A 54 10.15 8.92 34.16
C TRP A 54 9.63 9.42 35.52
N PRO A 55 8.54 10.21 35.55
CA PRO A 55 7.89 10.58 36.80
C PRO A 55 7.24 9.35 37.46
N SER A 56 7.51 9.13 38.75
CA SER A 56 6.84 8.11 39.56
C SER A 56 5.35 8.45 39.76
N LEU A 57 4.52 7.42 39.71
CA LEU A 57 3.05 7.43 39.65
C LEU A 57 2.31 7.90 40.92
N THR A 58 2.79 8.92 41.65
CA THR A 58 2.16 9.34 42.93
C THR A 58 1.83 10.82 43.09
N ASP A 59 1.92 11.65 42.05
CA ASP A 59 1.66 13.08 42.24
C ASP A 59 0.94 13.75 41.06
N TRP A 60 -0.29 13.32 40.78
CA TRP A 60 -1.26 14.06 39.96
C TRP A 60 -2.57 14.25 40.73
N GLY A 61 -2.50 15.01 41.82
CA GLY A 61 -3.67 15.71 42.35
C GLY A 61 -3.99 16.93 41.48
N ALA A 62 -4.61 16.72 40.33
CA ALA A 62 -5.10 17.83 39.52
C ALA A 62 -6.30 18.50 40.20
N SER A 63 -6.14 19.76 40.59
CA SER A 63 -7.28 20.63 40.86
C SER A 63 -8.01 20.91 39.54
N PRO A 64 -9.35 20.84 39.49
CA PRO A 64 -10.08 21.09 38.26
C PRO A 64 -9.88 22.53 37.80
N VAL A 65 -9.49 22.68 36.53
CA VAL A 65 -9.46 23.96 35.82
C VAL A 65 -10.90 24.39 35.57
N ASP A 66 -11.33 25.45 36.26
CA ASP A 66 -12.59 26.13 36.04
C ASP A 66 -12.54 26.87 34.68
N LEU A 67 -13.26 26.34 33.69
CA LEU A 67 -13.33 26.91 32.34
C LEU A 67 -14.40 28.00 32.17
N GLY A 68 -15.05 28.46 33.25
CA GLY A 68 -15.93 29.63 33.21
C GLY A 68 -17.11 29.51 32.24
N LEU A 69 -17.56 28.29 31.92
CA LEU A 69 -18.74 28.06 31.10
C LEU A 69 -20.00 28.18 31.98
N PRO A 70 -21.04 28.90 31.56
CA PRO A 70 -22.29 28.98 32.32
C PRO A 70 -22.94 27.59 32.39
N GLU A 71 -23.19 27.11 33.60
CA GLU A 71 -23.87 25.83 33.84
C GLU A 71 -25.25 25.80 33.16
N PRO A 72 -25.62 24.68 32.49
CA PRO A 72 -26.98 24.50 32.02
C PRO A 72 -27.92 24.35 33.23
N THR A 73 -28.88 25.28 33.34
CA THR A 73 -29.92 25.22 34.36
C THR A 73 -30.93 24.13 34.00
N SER A 74 -30.72 22.91 34.49
CA SER A 74 -31.72 21.84 34.47
C SER A 74 -32.39 21.71 35.84
N THR A 75 -33.55 22.34 35.98
CA THR A 75 -34.46 22.13 37.11
C THR A 75 -35.16 20.78 36.94
N PHE A 76 -34.67 19.72 37.58
CA PHE A 76 -35.41 18.46 37.71
C PHE A 76 -36.00 18.31 39.11
N GLY A 77 -37.33 18.14 39.13
CA GLY A 77 -38.13 17.96 40.32
C GLY A 77 -37.89 16.60 40.98
N THR A 78 -37.91 16.61 42.30
CA THR A 78 -37.83 15.45 43.18
C THR A 78 -39.09 14.58 43.06
N GLY A 79 -39.01 13.53 42.23
CA GLY A 79 -39.99 12.46 42.12
C GLY A 79 -39.50 11.19 42.82
N SER A 80 -40.13 10.86 43.93
CA SER A 80 -39.89 9.70 44.80
C SER A 80 -40.18 8.34 44.12
N GLY A 81 -39.25 7.39 44.26
CA GLY A 81 -39.56 5.96 44.42
C GLY A 81 -39.53 5.09 43.16
N GLY A 82 -38.34 4.64 42.75
CA GLY A 82 -38.14 3.52 41.82
C GLY A 82 -37.12 2.53 42.41
N PRO A 83 -37.17 1.25 42.02
CA PRO A 83 -36.36 0.19 42.63
C PRO A 83 -34.87 0.46 42.44
N VAL A 84 -34.12 0.35 43.52
CA VAL A 84 -32.66 0.39 43.53
C VAL A 84 -32.17 -0.80 42.70
N LEU A 85 -31.78 -0.54 41.46
CA LEU A 85 -30.90 -1.45 40.72
C LEU A 85 -29.56 -1.40 41.45
N THR A 86 -29.24 -2.47 42.16
CA THR A 86 -27.88 -2.68 42.65
C THR A 86 -27.00 -2.83 41.43
N ASP A 87 -26.29 -1.75 41.11
CA ASP A 87 -25.21 -1.70 40.14
C ASP A 87 -24.06 -2.59 40.67
N THR A 88 -24.18 -3.89 40.40
CA THR A 88 -23.06 -4.82 40.47
C THR A 88 -22.37 -4.90 39.11
N GLY A 89 -22.48 -3.85 38.29
CA GLY A 89 -21.75 -3.67 37.05
C GLY A 89 -20.27 -3.48 37.34
N GLY A 90 -19.60 -4.54 37.79
CA GLY A 90 -18.18 -4.65 37.55
C GLY A 90 -18.01 -4.54 36.04
N GLU A 91 -17.19 -3.58 35.61
CA GLU A 91 -16.85 -3.49 34.19
C GLU A 91 -16.35 -4.87 33.72
N PRO A 92 -16.72 -5.28 32.50
CA PRO A 92 -16.33 -6.59 32.00
C PRO A 92 -14.81 -6.72 32.03
N SER A 93 -14.30 -7.69 32.80
CA SER A 93 -12.90 -8.07 32.79
C SER A 93 -12.59 -8.75 31.46
N ILE A 94 -11.54 -8.28 30.77
CA ILE A 94 -11.09 -8.86 29.51
C ILE A 94 -10.18 -10.06 29.76
N ASP A 95 -10.37 -11.14 28.99
CA ASP A 95 -9.45 -12.26 28.99
C ASP A 95 -8.26 -11.95 28.07
N LEU A 96 -7.13 -11.54 28.64
CA LEU A 96 -5.93 -11.25 27.85
C LEU A 96 -5.24 -12.52 27.35
N SER A 97 -5.54 -13.70 27.92
CA SER A 97 -4.87 -14.95 27.55
C SER A 97 -5.18 -15.39 26.11
N VAL A 98 -6.23 -14.81 25.51
CA VAL A 98 -6.65 -15.05 24.12
C VAL A 98 -6.21 -13.96 23.13
N LEU A 99 -5.42 -12.95 23.57
CA LEU A 99 -4.90 -11.90 22.70
C LEU A 99 -3.38 -12.01 22.55
N ARG A 100 -2.88 -11.86 21.33
CA ARG A 100 -1.44 -11.92 21.02
C ARG A 100 -1.04 -10.77 20.13
N ILE A 101 0.03 -10.06 20.48
CA ILE A 101 0.68 -9.10 19.59
C ILE A 101 1.35 -9.92 18.49
N THR A 102 0.97 -9.71 17.23
CA THR A 102 1.43 -10.49 16.08
C THR A 102 2.45 -9.73 15.25
N GLU A 103 2.32 -8.41 15.16
CA GLU A 103 3.21 -7.58 14.37
C GLU A 103 3.36 -6.18 14.99
N VAL A 104 4.58 -5.64 14.94
CA VAL A 104 4.88 -4.26 15.32
C VAL A 104 5.72 -3.60 14.26
N MET A 105 5.20 -2.51 13.69
CA MET A 105 5.95 -1.62 12.80
C MET A 105 6.39 -0.37 13.58
N ALA A 106 7.70 -0.25 13.78
CA ALA A 106 8.33 0.89 14.43
C ALA A 106 9.13 1.70 13.40
N ASP A 107 9.01 3.04 13.48
CA ASP A 107 9.76 3.97 12.60
C ASP A 107 9.75 3.57 11.11
N PRO A 108 8.56 3.44 10.50
CA PRO A 108 8.42 3.05 9.10
C PRO A 108 9.07 4.08 8.17
N ASP A 109 9.37 3.63 6.95
CA ASP A 109 10.00 4.45 5.94
C ASP A 109 9.24 5.77 5.66
N GLY A 110 9.98 6.87 5.57
CA GLY A 110 9.44 8.21 5.32
C GLY A 110 9.26 9.07 6.56
N LYS A 111 8.12 9.77 6.67
CA LYS A 111 7.80 10.59 7.85
C LYS A 111 7.21 9.64 8.88
N ASP A 112 7.94 9.30 9.94
CA ASP A 112 7.46 8.53 11.11
C ASP A 112 6.00 8.92 11.47
N GLY A 113 5.04 8.08 11.10
CA GLY A 113 3.59 8.30 11.26
C GLY A 113 2.91 9.16 10.19
N GLY A 114 3.41 9.19 8.96
CA GLY A 114 2.81 9.91 7.85
C GLY A 114 1.57 9.18 7.30
N VAL A 115 0.82 9.87 6.43
CA VAL A 115 -0.40 9.31 5.79
C VAL A 115 -0.13 7.96 5.10
N THR A 116 1.06 7.80 4.51
CA THR A 116 1.48 6.61 3.76
C THR A 116 2.37 5.67 4.56
N SER A 117 2.71 6.01 5.80
CA SER A 117 3.60 5.23 6.66
C SER A 117 3.25 5.40 8.14
N PRO A 118 2.06 4.97 8.56
CA PRO A 118 1.72 4.91 9.98
C PRO A 118 2.55 3.83 10.67
N GLU A 119 2.91 4.09 11.92
CA GLU A 119 3.36 3.01 12.81
C GLU A 119 2.14 2.16 13.18
N PHE A 120 2.34 0.89 13.49
CA PHE A 120 1.23 0.07 13.93
C PHE A 120 1.60 -1.05 14.89
N VAL A 121 0.57 -1.50 15.61
CA VAL A 121 0.56 -2.72 16.41
C VAL A 121 -0.61 -3.57 15.94
N GLU A 122 -0.34 -4.80 15.56
CA GLU A 122 -1.36 -5.80 15.25
C GLU A 122 -1.54 -6.79 16.42
N ILE A 123 -2.79 -7.09 16.74
CA ILE A 123 -3.18 -8.00 17.82
C ILE A 123 -4.17 -9.02 17.26
N ALA A 124 -3.86 -10.31 17.39
CA ALA A 124 -4.74 -11.41 16.99
C ALA A 124 -5.52 -12.00 18.17
N HIS A 125 -6.74 -12.44 17.89
CA HIS A 125 -7.55 -13.25 18.80
C HIS A 125 -7.28 -14.76 18.58
N VAL A 126 -6.54 -15.38 19.49
CA VAL A 126 -6.11 -16.79 19.42
C VAL A 126 -7.01 -17.77 20.19
N GLY A 127 -8.02 -17.26 20.91
CA GLY A 127 -9.01 -18.09 21.61
C GLY A 127 -10.12 -18.64 20.70
N ASP A 128 -11.01 -19.44 21.27
CA ASP A 128 -12.12 -20.11 20.57
C ASP A 128 -13.50 -19.48 20.83
N THR A 129 -13.58 -18.47 21.71
CA THR A 129 -14.80 -17.70 22.00
C THR A 129 -14.64 -16.23 21.63
N PRO A 130 -15.66 -15.56 21.08
CA PRO A 130 -15.59 -14.13 20.80
C PRO A 130 -15.28 -13.29 22.05
N LEU A 131 -14.48 -12.23 21.90
CA LEU A 131 -14.02 -11.34 22.96
C LEU A 131 -14.46 -9.90 22.71
N THR A 132 -15.13 -9.28 23.67
CA THR A 132 -15.38 -7.84 23.64
C THR A 132 -14.13 -7.07 24.07
N LEU A 133 -13.78 -6.02 23.34
CA LEU A 133 -12.55 -5.24 23.58
C LEU A 133 -12.63 -4.28 24.79
N GLY A 134 -13.78 -4.22 25.46
CA GLY A 134 -13.98 -3.45 26.67
C GLY A 134 -13.00 -3.89 27.76
N GLY A 135 -12.28 -2.92 28.33
CA GLY A 135 -11.27 -3.17 29.36
C GLY A 135 -9.86 -3.46 28.84
N LEU A 136 -9.65 -3.62 27.53
CA LEU A 136 -8.31 -3.69 26.95
C LEU A 136 -7.62 -2.32 26.99
N ILE A 137 -6.36 -2.33 27.41
CA ILE A 137 -5.44 -1.20 27.36
C ILE A 137 -4.20 -1.64 26.58
N VAL A 138 -3.79 -0.84 25.58
CA VAL A 138 -2.49 -1.02 24.91
C VAL A 138 -1.54 0.06 25.41
N ALA A 139 -0.46 -0.38 26.03
CA ALA A 139 0.62 0.48 26.50
C ALA A 139 1.84 0.28 25.61
N ALA A 140 2.26 1.34 24.93
CA ALA A 140 3.44 1.32 24.07
C ALA A 140 4.39 2.46 24.42
N ARG A 141 5.70 2.23 24.26
CA ARG A 141 6.70 3.25 24.56
C ARG A 141 6.52 4.42 23.60
N SER A 142 6.47 5.63 24.16
CA SER A 142 6.25 6.88 23.40
C SER A 142 4.88 7.03 22.76
N TRP A 143 3.92 6.12 23.04
CA TRP A 143 2.50 6.34 22.77
C TRP A 143 1.78 6.71 24.07
N PRO A 144 0.60 7.34 24.00
CA PRO A 144 -0.32 7.40 25.13
C PRO A 144 -0.85 6.00 25.43
N GLU A 145 -1.30 5.77 26.67
CA GLU A 145 -2.05 4.55 26.95
C GLU A 145 -3.36 4.57 26.16
N LEU A 146 -3.58 3.54 25.36
CA LEU A 146 -4.73 3.43 24.49
C LEU A 146 -5.79 2.58 25.17
N TRP A 147 -6.85 3.23 25.64
CA TRP A 147 -8.03 2.58 26.17
C TRP A 147 -9.00 2.32 25.02
N MET A 148 -9.42 1.08 24.80
CA MET A 148 -10.32 0.76 23.68
C MET A 148 -11.64 1.52 23.75
N GLY A 149 -12.11 1.84 24.96
CA GLY A 149 -13.29 2.70 25.17
C GLY A 149 -13.10 4.11 24.63
N ASP A 150 -11.94 4.73 24.85
CA ASP A 150 -11.62 6.08 24.39
C ASP A 150 -11.41 6.16 22.87
N LEU A 151 -10.95 5.06 22.27
CA LEU A 151 -10.88 4.89 20.81
C LEU A 151 -12.26 4.61 20.18
N GLY A 152 -13.33 4.46 20.98
CA GLY A 152 -14.68 4.16 20.50
C GLY A 152 -14.89 2.72 20.06
N ILE A 153 -13.96 1.81 20.37
CA ILE A 153 -14.01 0.39 20.00
C ILE A 153 -14.21 -0.55 21.20
N GLY A 154 -14.41 -0.04 22.41
CA GLY A 154 -14.63 -0.87 23.60
C GLY A 154 -15.88 -1.76 23.54
N GLY A 155 -16.86 -1.43 22.70
CA GLY A 155 -18.04 -2.27 22.44
C GLY A 155 -17.87 -3.27 21.29
N GLU A 156 -16.77 -3.20 20.54
CA GLU A 156 -16.49 -4.10 19.44
C GLU A 156 -16.14 -5.50 19.95
N VAL A 157 -16.44 -6.50 19.13
CA VAL A 157 -16.14 -7.90 19.38
C VAL A 157 -15.11 -8.38 18.36
N LEU A 158 -14.05 -9.02 18.84
CA LEU A 158 -13.16 -9.82 18.01
C LEU A 158 -13.60 -11.27 18.07
N HIS A 159 -13.88 -11.87 16.91
CA HIS A 159 -14.13 -13.30 16.80
C HIS A 159 -12.80 -14.08 16.77
N PRO A 160 -12.82 -15.40 17.06
CA PRO A 160 -11.67 -16.28 16.85
C PRO A 160 -11.04 -16.11 15.47
N GLY A 161 -9.73 -15.82 15.41
CA GLY A 161 -8.98 -15.57 14.19
C GLY A 161 -9.04 -14.12 13.67
N GLU A 162 -9.94 -13.27 14.18
CA GLU A 162 -9.97 -11.85 13.83
C GLU A 162 -8.82 -11.07 14.50
N ARG A 163 -8.56 -9.89 13.95
CA ARG A 163 -7.45 -9.02 14.35
C ARG A 163 -7.87 -7.60 14.65
N LEU A 164 -7.15 -6.99 15.56
CA LEU A 164 -7.17 -5.57 15.86
C LEU A 164 -5.87 -4.94 15.35
N LEU A 165 -5.99 -3.97 14.45
CA LEU A 165 -4.88 -3.19 13.92
C LEU A 165 -4.96 -1.76 14.46
N LEU A 166 -3.98 -1.38 15.27
CA LEU A 166 -3.87 -0.03 15.84
C LEU A 166 -2.86 0.78 15.04
N LEU A 167 -3.33 1.83 14.37
CA LEU A 167 -2.54 2.69 13.49
C LEU A 167 -2.26 4.02 14.18
N ARG A 168 -0.98 4.37 14.30
CA ARG A 168 -0.55 5.66 14.82
C ARG A 168 -0.13 6.59 13.68
N TYR A 169 -0.68 7.80 13.71
CA TYR A 169 -0.29 8.91 12.86
C TYR A 169 0.41 10.02 13.67
N ALA A 170 1.31 10.76 13.04
CA ALA A 170 2.03 11.85 13.70
C ALA A 170 1.19 13.10 13.93
N SER A 171 0.11 13.25 13.15
CA SER A 171 -0.73 14.45 13.14
C SER A 171 -2.21 14.06 13.02
N PRO A 172 -3.11 14.71 13.76
CA PRO A 172 -4.56 14.53 13.57
C PRO A 172 -5.03 14.83 12.14
N ALA A 173 -4.31 15.67 11.40
CA ALA A 173 -4.63 15.97 10.01
C ALA A 173 -4.36 14.80 9.04
N ASP A 174 -3.54 13.83 9.47
CA ASP A 174 -3.16 12.66 8.68
C ASP A 174 -4.09 11.46 8.97
N LEU A 175 -5.06 11.59 9.90
CA LEU A 175 -5.98 10.52 10.29
C LEU A 175 -6.94 10.14 9.16
N PRO A 176 -7.20 8.82 8.97
CA PRO A 176 -8.23 8.35 8.06
C PRO A 176 -9.63 8.74 8.57
N VAL A 177 -10.57 8.85 7.63
CA VAL A 177 -11.99 9.12 7.91
C VAL A 177 -12.82 8.01 7.24
N PRO A 178 -13.46 7.11 8.01
CA PRO A 178 -13.51 7.06 9.47
C PRO A 178 -12.20 6.58 10.11
N SER A 179 -11.96 6.97 11.36
CA SER A 179 -10.78 6.54 12.15
C SER A 179 -10.92 5.11 12.69
N VAL A 180 -12.13 4.55 12.63
CA VAL A 180 -12.42 3.15 12.97
C VAL A 180 -13.12 2.52 11.78
N LEU A 181 -12.62 1.38 11.32
CA LEU A 181 -13.14 0.68 10.15
C LEU A 181 -13.00 -0.82 10.34
N ARG A 182 -14.03 -1.59 9.98
CA ARG A 182 -13.96 -3.06 9.91
C ARG A 182 -13.91 -3.50 8.46
N GLU A 183 -12.89 -4.27 8.11
CA GLU A 183 -12.64 -4.78 6.76
C GLU A 183 -12.45 -6.30 6.85
N GLY A 184 -13.50 -7.06 6.53
CA GLY A 184 -13.47 -8.52 6.70
C GLY A 184 -13.18 -8.92 8.14
N GLU A 185 -12.07 -9.63 8.34
CA GLU A 185 -11.62 -10.18 9.62
C GLU A 185 -10.73 -9.22 10.43
N VAL A 186 -10.55 -7.97 9.96
CA VAL A 186 -9.70 -6.97 10.60
C VAL A 186 -10.52 -5.78 11.08
N LEU A 187 -10.41 -5.46 12.37
CA LEU A 187 -10.86 -4.22 12.98
C LEU A 187 -9.69 -3.23 13.04
N ARG A 188 -9.79 -2.12 12.32
CA ARG A 188 -8.76 -1.07 12.28
C ARG A 188 -9.20 0.11 13.13
N ALA A 189 -8.31 0.62 13.97
CA ALA A 189 -8.50 1.86 14.71
C ALA A 189 -7.26 2.75 14.62
N ALA A 190 -7.47 4.02 14.32
CA ALA A 190 -6.41 5.00 14.11
C ALA A 190 -6.46 6.12 15.15
N PHE A 191 -5.29 6.55 15.61
CA PHE A 191 -5.10 7.68 16.52
C PHE A 191 -3.88 8.49 16.11
N ALA A 192 -3.76 9.72 16.63
CA ALA A 192 -2.65 10.61 16.32
C ALA A 192 -1.90 11.04 17.57
N ASP A 193 -0.55 11.04 17.54
CA ASP A 193 0.22 11.38 18.74
C ASP A 193 1.51 12.23 18.61
N SER A 194 2.29 12.37 17.55
CA SER A 194 3.63 13.02 17.61
C SER A 194 4.73 12.25 18.37
N GLY A 195 4.43 11.47 19.41
CA GLY A 195 5.32 10.42 19.92
C GLY A 195 5.21 9.15 19.07
N GLY A 196 6.33 8.47 18.81
CA GLY A 196 6.41 7.27 17.97
C GLY A 196 7.26 6.16 18.58
N LEU A 197 7.01 4.92 18.16
CA LEU A 197 7.84 3.77 18.49
C LEU A 197 9.26 4.00 17.96
N ARG A 198 10.25 3.43 18.65
CA ARG A 198 11.66 3.66 18.35
C ARG A 198 12.39 2.34 18.18
N ASN A 199 13.14 2.21 17.08
CA ASN A 199 13.76 0.94 16.70
C ASN A 199 14.80 0.46 17.71
N ASP A 200 15.50 1.39 18.35
CA ASP A 200 16.57 1.11 19.30
C ASP A 200 16.08 0.73 20.69
N ASP A 201 14.82 1.04 21.05
CA ASP A 201 14.35 0.88 22.43
C ASP A 201 12.83 0.81 22.60
N GLY A 202 12.09 0.17 21.69
CA GLY A 202 10.62 0.08 21.77
C GLY A 202 10.08 -1.04 22.67
N ALA A 203 8.84 -0.83 23.13
CA ALA A 203 8.09 -1.80 23.92
C ALA A 203 6.59 -1.61 23.68
N VAL A 204 5.84 -2.72 23.62
CA VAL A 204 4.38 -2.75 23.52
C VAL A 204 3.85 -3.84 24.46
N GLY A 205 2.76 -3.56 25.17
CA GLY A 205 2.12 -4.52 26.07
C GLY A 205 0.60 -4.39 26.09
N LEU A 206 -0.07 -5.54 26.23
CA LEU A 206 -1.52 -5.68 26.38
C LEU A 206 -1.87 -5.79 27.86
N ARG A 207 -2.79 -4.96 28.33
CA ARG A 207 -3.21 -4.92 29.74
C ARG A 207 -4.71 -4.90 29.91
N ASP A 208 -5.13 -5.32 31.10
CA ASP A 208 -6.47 -5.06 31.61
C ASP A 208 -6.49 -3.79 32.47
N GLN A 209 -7.67 -3.42 32.94
CA GLN A 209 -7.90 -2.23 33.77
C GLN A 209 -7.23 -2.29 35.15
N ASP A 210 -6.91 -3.48 35.63
CA ASP A 210 -6.20 -3.69 36.90
C ASP A 210 -4.67 -3.58 36.70
N GLY A 211 -4.21 -3.43 35.46
CA GLY A 211 -2.81 -3.32 35.09
C GLY A 211 -2.11 -4.67 34.92
N ASN A 212 -2.85 -5.78 34.90
CA ASN A 212 -2.27 -7.09 34.62
C ASN A 212 -1.82 -7.14 33.16
N LEU A 213 -0.62 -7.66 32.92
CA LEU A 213 -0.05 -7.82 31.59
C LEU A 213 -0.44 -9.19 31.03
N GLY A 214 -0.96 -9.22 29.81
CA GLY A 214 -1.31 -10.46 29.11
C GLY A 214 -0.27 -10.90 28.08
N ASP A 215 0.21 -9.96 27.27
CA ASP A 215 1.26 -10.20 26.27
C ASP A 215 2.10 -8.93 26.10
N ALA A 216 3.35 -9.09 25.69
CA ALA A 216 4.26 -7.98 25.46
C ALA A 216 5.38 -8.34 24.49
N VAL A 217 5.89 -7.30 23.82
CA VAL A 217 7.11 -7.34 23.02
C VAL A 217 8.03 -6.19 23.43
N LEU A 218 9.29 -6.53 23.67
CA LEU A 218 10.35 -5.60 24.04
C LEU A 218 11.54 -5.84 23.12
N TYR A 219 12.04 -4.78 22.50
CA TYR A 219 13.17 -4.86 21.57
C TYR A 219 14.17 -3.73 21.82
N GLY A 220 15.41 -3.99 21.44
CA GLY A 220 16.51 -3.04 21.63
C GLY A 220 16.98 -2.93 23.09
N ALA A 221 17.32 -1.72 23.53
CA ALA A 221 17.96 -1.48 24.81
C ALA A 221 17.09 -1.81 26.03
N ALA A 222 17.71 -1.93 27.22
CA ALA A 222 16.99 -2.12 28.48
C ALA A 222 15.99 -0.97 28.73
N GLN A 223 14.81 -1.34 29.22
CA GLN A 223 13.66 -0.46 29.34
C GLN A 223 13.42 -0.06 30.80
N PRO A 224 12.87 1.13 31.08
CA PRO A 224 12.38 1.49 32.42
C PRO A 224 11.05 0.79 32.73
N ALA A 225 10.63 0.82 33.99
CA ALA A 225 9.29 0.40 34.40
C ALA A 225 8.21 1.07 33.53
N PRO A 226 7.15 0.33 33.16
CA PRO A 226 6.80 -1.03 33.59
C PRO A 226 7.41 -2.16 32.74
N PHE A 227 8.30 -1.85 31.80
CA PHE A 227 8.94 -2.81 30.90
C PHE A 227 10.33 -3.26 31.41
N ASP A 228 10.61 -3.05 32.70
CA ASP A 228 11.88 -3.38 33.36
C ASP A 228 11.89 -4.76 34.04
N ASP A 229 10.84 -5.57 33.86
CA ASP A 229 10.81 -6.94 34.38
C ASP A 229 11.88 -7.79 33.66
N PRO A 230 12.85 -8.37 34.38
CA PRO A 230 13.87 -9.24 33.79
C PRO A 230 13.30 -10.50 33.12
N ALA A 231 12.06 -10.89 33.41
CA ALA A 231 11.35 -11.97 32.72
C ALA A 231 10.80 -11.56 31.35
N LEU A 232 10.68 -10.25 31.06
CA LEU A 232 10.13 -9.70 29.81
C LEU A 232 11.20 -9.39 28.75
N TRP A 233 12.44 -9.87 28.87
CA TRP A 233 13.56 -9.16 28.21
C TRP A 233 13.95 -9.59 26.78
N SER A 234 13.85 -8.59 25.89
CA SER A 234 14.76 -8.06 24.84
C SER A 234 15.27 -8.99 23.74
N GLY A 235 14.68 -8.81 22.56
CA GLY A 235 15.32 -9.10 21.28
C GLY A 235 16.28 -8.00 20.81
N PRO A 236 17.01 -8.24 19.71
CA PRO A 236 17.78 -7.19 19.04
C PRO A 236 16.88 -5.98 18.72
N PRO A 237 17.45 -4.78 18.47
CA PRO A 237 16.68 -3.66 17.93
C PRO A 237 15.82 -4.10 16.74
N ALA A 238 14.69 -3.42 16.54
CA ALA A 238 13.97 -3.54 15.28
C ALA A 238 14.90 -3.17 14.11
N ALA A 239 14.50 -3.53 12.89
CA ALA A 239 15.27 -3.20 11.70
C ALA A 239 15.64 -1.70 11.64
N VAL A 240 16.70 -1.37 10.91
CA VAL A 240 17.25 0.00 10.83
C VAL A 240 16.12 1.00 10.52
N PRO A 241 16.10 2.21 11.11
CA PRO A 241 15.16 3.28 10.73
C PRO A 241 15.01 3.42 9.22
N GLY A 242 13.77 3.34 8.72
CA GLY A 242 13.51 3.33 7.29
C GLY A 242 13.98 2.10 6.52
N ALA A 243 14.08 0.94 7.18
CA ALA A 243 14.28 -0.35 6.50
C ALA A 243 12.98 -0.85 5.86
N GLY A 244 11.82 -0.32 6.31
CA GLY A 244 10.51 -0.76 5.85
C GLY A 244 10.17 -2.18 6.29
N GLU A 245 10.72 -2.65 7.41
CA GLU A 245 10.48 -3.98 7.98
C GLU A 245 9.74 -3.88 9.33
N SER A 246 8.84 -4.82 9.58
CA SER A 246 8.17 -4.98 10.88
C SER A 246 8.90 -6.01 11.75
N LEU A 247 8.55 -6.06 13.03
CA LEU A 247 8.77 -7.21 13.89
C LEU A 247 7.52 -8.11 13.85
N CYS A 248 7.63 -9.31 13.30
CA CYS A 248 6.58 -10.32 13.28
C CYS A 248 6.84 -11.41 14.32
N ARG A 249 5.78 -11.88 14.96
CA ARG A 249 5.82 -13.07 15.81
C ARG A 249 5.95 -14.32 14.95
N VAL A 250 6.82 -15.24 15.35
CA VAL A 250 7.10 -16.48 14.61
C VAL A 250 5.97 -17.47 14.70
N ASP A 251 5.28 -17.61 15.83
CA ASP A 251 4.08 -18.44 15.93
C ASP A 251 3.07 -17.75 16.87
N PRO A 252 2.00 -17.15 16.33
CA PRO A 252 1.01 -16.45 17.16
C PRO A 252 0.24 -17.38 18.11
N ALA A 253 0.23 -18.70 17.88
CA ALA A 253 -0.41 -19.64 18.80
C ALA A 253 0.46 -19.96 20.03
N VAL A 254 1.74 -19.61 20.03
CA VAL A 254 2.68 -19.86 21.13
C VAL A 254 2.75 -18.65 22.04
N ASP A 255 2.41 -18.85 23.30
CA ASP A 255 2.56 -17.83 24.35
C ASP A 255 4.01 -17.77 24.84
N ASN A 256 4.82 -16.93 24.19
CA ASN A 256 6.22 -16.74 24.52
C ASN A 256 6.59 -15.26 24.40
N HIS A 257 7.35 -14.74 25.36
CA HIS A 257 7.84 -13.34 25.32
C HIS A 257 9.34 -13.27 25.04
N GLY A 258 9.96 -14.40 24.65
CA GLY A 258 11.38 -14.47 24.35
C GLY A 258 11.72 -13.92 22.96
N ALA A 259 12.91 -13.35 22.83
CA ALA A 259 13.43 -12.78 21.57
C ALA A 259 13.36 -13.72 20.35
N GLY A 260 13.51 -15.03 20.56
CA GLY A 260 13.45 -16.03 19.48
C GLY A 260 12.05 -16.27 18.93
N ASP A 261 11.02 -15.64 19.54
CA ASP A 261 9.65 -15.66 19.05
C ASP A 261 9.36 -14.54 18.05
N TRP A 262 10.37 -13.72 17.71
CA TRP A 262 10.23 -12.56 16.83
C TRP A 262 11.27 -12.59 15.72
N ILE A 263 10.84 -12.20 14.52
CA ILE A 263 11.71 -12.01 13.34
C ILE A 263 11.43 -10.66 12.69
N ALA A 264 12.38 -10.16 11.91
CA ALA A 264 12.11 -9.11 10.95
C ALA A 264 11.33 -9.68 9.77
N CYS A 265 10.34 -8.96 9.27
CA CYS A 265 9.45 -9.38 8.20
C CYS A 265 9.04 -8.19 7.31
N VAL A 266 8.56 -8.49 6.11
CA VAL A 266 7.88 -7.49 5.28
C VAL A 266 6.57 -7.09 5.98
N PRO A 267 6.25 -5.79 6.07
CA PRO A 267 5.06 -5.35 6.80
C PRO A 267 3.79 -5.88 6.15
N SER A 268 2.94 -6.49 6.96
CA SER A 268 1.74 -7.19 6.49
C SER A 268 0.49 -6.77 7.27
N PRO A 269 0.20 -5.47 7.40
CA PRO A 269 -0.86 -4.99 8.30
C PRO A 269 -2.23 -5.52 7.89
N GLY A 270 -2.84 -6.37 8.71
CA GLY A 270 -4.12 -7.00 8.42
C GLY A 270 -4.00 -8.36 7.71
N ASP A 271 -2.79 -8.87 7.47
CA ASP A 271 -2.50 -10.23 6.98
C ASP A 271 -1.81 -11.07 8.08
N LEU A 272 -2.18 -12.35 8.23
CA LEU A 272 -1.64 -13.14 9.34
C LEU A 272 -0.14 -13.30 9.06
N PRO A 273 0.76 -13.09 10.04
CA PRO A 273 2.14 -13.49 9.85
C PRO A 273 2.10 -15.00 9.58
N ASP A 274 2.44 -15.41 8.34
CA ASP A 274 2.55 -16.82 8.03
C ASP A 274 3.82 -17.32 8.72
N PRO A 275 3.70 -18.10 9.80
CA PRO A 275 4.84 -18.58 10.57
C PRO A 275 5.77 -19.50 9.74
N GLY A 276 5.36 -19.83 8.49
CA GLY A 276 6.09 -20.62 7.51
C GLY A 276 6.64 -19.85 6.30
N ASP A 277 6.37 -18.55 6.14
CA ASP A 277 6.91 -17.72 5.04
C ASP A 277 8.36 -17.26 5.31
N ASP A 278 9.22 -18.24 5.60
CA ASP A 278 10.39 -18.32 4.75
C ASP A 278 9.85 -18.80 3.40
N ASP A 279 9.95 -17.98 2.35
CA ASP A 279 9.69 -18.31 0.93
C ASP A 279 10.44 -19.58 0.44
N SER A 280 11.02 -20.39 1.34
CA SER A 280 11.64 -21.67 1.10
C SER A 280 10.77 -22.91 1.38
N THR A 281 9.57 -22.80 1.99
CA THR A 281 8.73 -23.98 2.28
C THR A 281 7.55 -24.24 1.32
N GLY A 282 7.56 -23.68 0.11
CA GLY A 282 7.12 -24.39 -1.10
C GLY A 282 5.72 -25.01 -1.11
N ASP A 283 4.71 -24.39 -0.49
CA ASP A 283 3.36 -24.56 -1.02
C ASP A 283 3.35 -23.94 -2.42
N PRO A 284 2.87 -24.67 -3.46
CA PRO A 284 2.95 -24.18 -4.81
C PRO A 284 2.15 -22.86 -4.87
N PRO A 285 2.74 -21.77 -5.38
CA PRO A 285 2.03 -20.50 -5.50
C PRO A 285 0.69 -20.78 -6.17
N LEU A 286 -0.38 -20.25 -5.59
CA LEU A 286 -1.71 -20.38 -6.17
C LEU A 286 -1.63 -19.93 -7.63
N PRO A 287 -2.25 -20.65 -8.57
CA PRO A 287 -2.07 -20.32 -9.97
C PRO A 287 -2.68 -18.96 -10.28
N ALA A 288 -1.87 -18.05 -10.82
CA ALA A 288 -2.40 -16.85 -11.47
C ALA A 288 -3.13 -17.24 -12.77
N THR A 289 -4.09 -16.42 -13.20
CA THR A 289 -4.81 -16.62 -14.47
C THR A 289 -4.95 -15.28 -15.14
N LEU A 290 -4.13 -15.03 -16.16
CA LEU A 290 -4.12 -13.74 -16.85
C LEU A 290 -5.09 -13.71 -18.03
N ALA A 291 -5.86 -12.63 -18.13
CA ALA A 291 -6.75 -12.38 -19.25
C ALA A 291 -6.46 -11.02 -19.89
N ILE A 292 -6.19 -10.98 -21.19
CA ILE A 292 -6.24 -9.73 -21.97
C ILE A 292 -7.70 -9.32 -22.11
N VAL A 293 -8.06 -8.14 -21.61
CA VAL A 293 -9.46 -7.68 -21.51
C VAL A 293 -9.77 -6.46 -22.35
N GLU A 294 -8.78 -5.66 -22.71
CA GLU A 294 -8.96 -4.50 -23.59
C GLU A 294 -7.74 -4.34 -24.49
N VAL A 295 -7.98 -4.04 -25.76
CA VAL A 295 -6.94 -3.77 -26.75
C VAL A 295 -7.34 -2.57 -27.60
N LEU A 296 -6.45 -1.58 -27.66
CA LEU A 296 -6.54 -0.49 -28.63
C LEU A 296 -5.39 -0.62 -29.64
N SER A 297 -5.70 -1.18 -30.80
CA SER A 297 -4.77 -1.33 -31.93
C SER A 297 -4.96 -0.18 -32.92
N ASN A 298 -3.86 0.38 -33.43
CA ASN A 298 -3.88 1.34 -34.56
C ASN A 298 -4.93 2.47 -34.42
N PRO A 299 -4.91 3.25 -33.31
CA PRO A 299 -5.86 4.32 -33.06
C PRO A 299 -5.75 5.43 -34.11
N PRO A 300 -6.81 6.22 -34.37
CA PRO A 300 -6.82 7.20 -35.44
C PRO A 300 -5.74 8.28 -35.30
N GLY A 301 -4.95 8.49 -36.35
CA GLY A 301 -3.99 9.59 -36.44
C GLY A 301 -3.02 9.42 -37.62
N PRO A 302 -2.06 10.33 -37.81
CA PRO A 302 -0.88 10.01 -38.59
C PRO A 302 -0.16 8.79 -37.99
N ALA A 303 0.33 7.86 -38.81
CA ALA A 303 1.02 6.64 -38.35
C ALA A 303 2.14 6.86 -37.30
N SER A 304 2.73 8.06 -37.28
CA SER A 304 3.73 8.44 -36.28
C SER A 304 3.17 8.74 -34.88
N THR A 305 1.88 9.04 -34.75
CA THR A 305 1.22 9.40 -33.49
C THR A 305 0.30 8.29 -32.95
N GLU A 306 -0.08 7.31 -33.77
CA GLU A 306 -0.93 6.18 -33.37
C GLU A 306 -0.31 5.41 -32.19
N LYS A 307 1.01 5.24 -32.21
CA LYS A 307 1.81 4.59 -31.15
C LYS A 307 1.71 5.24 -29.76
N HIS A 308 1.19 6.45 -29.66
CA HIS A 308 1.07 7.16 -28.37
C HIS A 308 -0.20 6.76 -27.60
N ALA A 309 -1.10 6.02 -28.24
CA ALA A 309 -2.37 5.59 -27.64
C ALA A 309 -2.59 4.07 -27.69
N GLU A 310 -1.72 3.30 -28.33
CA GLU A 310 -1.84 1.83 -28.34
C GLU A 310 -1.58 1.23 -26.95
N PHE A 311 -2.45 0.32 -26.52
CA PHE A 311 -2.27 -0.42 -25.28
C PHE A 311 -2.94 -1.79 -25.32
N VAL A 312 -2.47 -2.67 -24.44
CA VAL A 312 -3.08 -3.94 -24.10
C VAL A 312 -3.31 -3.96 -22.59
N GLU A 313 -4.55 -4.16 -22.15
CA GLU A 313 -4.89 -4.31 -20.74
C GLU A 313 -5.04 -5.79 -20.37
N VAL A 314 -4.40 -6.17 -19.26
CA VAL A 314 -4.44 -7.52 -18.69
C VAL A 314 -4.99 -7.45 -17.27
N VAL A 315 -5.81 -8.43 -16.88
CA VAL A 315 -6.27 -8.62 -15.50
C VAL A 315 -5.84 -9.99 -14.98
N ASN A 316 -5.49 -10.07 -13.69
CA ASN A 316 -5.30 -11.36 -13.02
C ASN A 316 -6.62 -11.86 -12.42
N LEU A 317 -7.19 -12.90 -13.02
CA LEU A 317 -8.40 -13.60 -12.57
C LEU A 317 -8.12 -14.75 -11.61
N GLY A 318 -6.85 -15.12 -11.45
CA GLY A 318 -6.43 -16.21 -10.59
C GLY A 318 -6.34 -15.80 -9.13
N PRO A 319 -6.42 -16.77 -8.20
CA PRO A 319 -6.28 -16.50 -6.77
C PRO A 319 -4.83 -16.22 -6.33
N GLY A 320 -3.83 -16.49 -7.17
CA GLY A 320 -2.43 -16.17 -6.87
C GLY A 320 -1.91 -14.96 -7.63
N ALA A 321 -0.93 -14.29 -7.02
CA ALA A 321 -0.19 -13.22 -7.66
C ALA A 321 0.79 -13.74 -8.72
N VAL A 322 1.23 -12.87 -9.63
CA VAL A 322 2.23 -13.22 -10.65
C VAL A 322 3.19 -12.07 -10.91
N ASP A 323 4.48 -12.37 -10.94
CA ASP A 323 5.50 -11.42 -11.39
C ASP A 323 5.57 -11.38 -12.92
N LEU A 324 5.28 -10.22 -13.50
CA LEU A 324 5.30 -9.99 -14.95
C LEU A 324 6.68 -9.63 -15.51
N ALA A 325 7.73 -9.53 -14.68
CA ALA A 325 9.07 -9.11 -15.13
C ALA A 325 9.69 -10.04 -16.19
N ALA A 326 9.35 -11.33 -16.15
CA ALA A 326 9.85 -12.33 -17.09
C ALA A 326 8.87 -12.66 -18.22
N PHE A 327 7.71 -11.99 -18.23
CA PHE A 327 6.71 -12.17 -19.28
C PHE A 327 7.13 -11.44 -20.56
N THR A 328 6.57 -11.91 -21.68
CA THR A 328 6.76 -11.28 -22.98
C THR A 328 5.43 -11.04 -23.69
N LEU A 329 5.40 -10.00 -24.52
CA LEU A 329 4.28 -9.65 -25.36
C LEU A 329 4.68 -9.76 -26.83
N ALA A 330 3.88 -10.44 -27.66
CA ALA A 330 4.14 -10.59 -29.08
C ALA A 330 2.90 -10.32 -29.94
N ASP A 331 3.09 -9.89 -31.18
CA ASP A 331 2.07 -9.67 -32.22
C ASP A 331 1.67 -10.97 -32.96
N ALA A 332 2.12 -12.12 -32.46
CA ALA A 332 1.91 -13.42 -33.09
C ALA A 332 1.70 -14.55 -32.09
N ILE A 333 0.80 -15.49 -32.45
CA ILE A 333 0.51 -16.69 -31.64
C ILE A 333 1.59 -17.77 -31.79
N ASP A 334 2.43 -17.70 -32.82
CA ASP A 334 3.56 -18.63 -32.98
C ASP A 334 4.67 -18.25 -31.98
N PRO A 335 5.07 -19.12 -31.03
CA PRO A 335 6.16 -18.84 -30.10
C PRO A 335 7.53 -18.65 -30.79
N GLY A 336 7.67 -19.09 -32.05
CA GLY A 336 8.87 -18.89 -32.85
C GLY A 336 8.86 -17.61 -33.70
N ALA A 337 7.78 -16.84 -33.66
CA ALA A 337 7.72 -15.57 -34.37
C ALA A 337 8.72 -14.57 -33.76
N PRO A 338 9.46 -13.82 -34.60
CA PRO A 338 10.26 -12.72 -34.09
C PRO A 338 9.35 -11.64 -33.50
N GLY A 339 9.78 -10.99 -32.42
CA GLY A 339 9.07 -9.85 -31.85
C GLY A 339 8.26 -10.07 -30.60
N ALA A 340 8.75 -10.99 -29.76
CA ALA A 340 8.42 -10.97 -28.36
C ALA A 340 9.20 -9.84 -27.65
N ASP A 341 8.47 -8.90 -27.07
CA ASP A 341 9.02 -7.79 -26.29
C ASP A 341 9.02 -8.15 -24.79
N PRO A 342 10.12 -7.92 -24.06
CA PRO A 342 10.14 -8.02 -22.61
C PRO A 342 9.28 -6.90 -21.98
N LEU A 343 8.74 -7.17 -20.80
CA LEU A 343 7.97 -6.20 -20.03
C LEU A 343 8.83 -5.50 -18.97
N LEU A 344 8.94 -4.18 -19.07
CA LEU A 344 9.72 -3.33 -18.17
C LEU A 344 8.79 -2.47 -17.31
N TYR A 345 9.02 -2.47 -15.99
CA TYR A 345 8.27 -1.60 -15.08
C TYR A 345 8.45 -0.12 -15.41
N VAL A 346 7.34 0.63 -15.36
CA VAL A 346 7.32 2.09 -15.51
C VAL A 346 6.74 2.77 -14.27
N SER A 347 5.52 2.40 -13.88
CA SER A 347 4.76 3.06 -12.82
C SER A 347 3.57 2.22 -12.39
N GLY A 348 2.77 2.73 -11.44
CA GLY A 348 1.54 2.10 -10.99
C GLY A 348 1.77 1.05 -9.91
N ASP A 349 0.69 0.45 -9.45
CA ASP A 349 0.71 -0.54 -8.37
C ASP A 349 -0.13 -1.77 -8.75
N GLY A 350 0.55 -2.91 -8.87
CA GLY A 350 -0.07 -4.19 -9.14
C GLY A 350 -0.59 -4.90 -7.89
N GLY A 351 -0.45 -4.30 -6.70
CA GLY A 351 -1.01 -4.80 -5.44
C GLY A 351 -0.19 -5.91 -4.77
N CYS A 352 1.05 -6.15 -5.22
CA CYS A 352 1.99 -7.09 -4.62
C CYS A 352 3.45 -6.71 -4.99
N ALA A 353 4.42 -7.35 -4.35
CA ALA A 353 5.84 -7.21 -4.65
C ALA A 353 6.33 -8.38 -5.53
N PRO A 354 7.36 -8.20 -6.39
CA PRO A 354 8.07 -6.94 -6.70
C PRO A 354 7.20 -5.93 -7.47
N SER A 355 7.74 -4.78 -7.87
CA SER A 355 6.95 -3.72 -8.56
C SER A 355 6.33 -4.13 -9.90
N THR A 356 6.69 -5.30 -10.43
CA THR A 356 6.14 -5.94 -11.63
C THR A 356 5.07 -7.00 -11.30
N CYS A 357 4.79 -7.22 -10.01
CA CYS A 357 3.83 -8.21 -9.55
C CYS A 357 2.40 -7.72 -9.74
N LEU A 358 1.53 -8.61 -10.20
CA LEU A 358 0.10 -8.38 -10.39
C LEU A 358 -0.73 -9.29 -9.49
N ALA A 359 -1.32 -8.71 -8.45
CA ALA A 359 -2.14 -9.41 -7.47
C ALA A 359 -3.51 -9.80 -8.04
N PRO A 360 -4.24 -10.73 -7.39
CA PRO A 360 -5.59 -11.10 -7.79
C PRO A 360 -6.52 -9.90 -7.96
N GLY A 361 -7.26 -9.87 -9.08
CA GLY A 361 -8.21 -8.81 -9.43
C GLY A 361 -7.58 -7.50 -9.90
N ARG A 362 -6.24 -7.37 -9.87
CA ARG A 362 -5.54 -6.15 -10.32
C ARG A 362 -5.31 -6.17 -11.83
N LYS A 363 -5.13 -4.97 -12.38
CA LYS A 363 -4.93 -4.73 -13.81
C LYS A 363 -3.51 -4.25 -14.11
N ALA A 364 -3.00 -4.65 -15.27
CA ALA A 364 -1.78 -4.12 -15.85
C ALA A 364 -2.05 -3.57 -17.25
N LEU A 365 -1.48 -2.40 -17.55
CA LEU A 365 -1.40 -1.82 -18.88
C LEU A 365 -0.04 -2.10 -19.49
N LEU A 366 -0.04 -2.76 -20.63
CA LEU A 366 1.14 -3.04 -21.44
C LEU A 366 1.17 -2.04 -22.60
N VAL A 367 2.24 -1.26 -22.68
CA VAL A 367 2.32 -0.11 -23.61
C VAL A 367 3.65 -0.06 -24.35
N GLY A 368 3.67 0.58 -25.53
CA GLY A 368 4.92 0.95 -26.20
C GLY A 368 5.59 2.15 -25.53
N SER A 369 6.88 2.41 -25.80
CA SER A 369 7.58 3.48 -25.06
C SER A 369 7.21 4.93 -25.39
N LEU A 370 6.38 5.12 -26.41
CA LEU A 370 5.81 6.41 -26.80
C LEU A 370 4.40 6.64 -26.24
N TYR A 371 3.88 5.75 -25.41
CA TYR A 371 2.53 5.89 -24.85
C TYR A 371 2.39 7.14 -23.97
N GLU A 372 1.38 7.95 -24.28
CA GLU A 372 1.04 9.20 -23.57
C GLU A 372 -0.42 9.19 -23.08
N GLY A 373 -1.12 8.06 -23.22
CA GLY A 373 -2.52 7.91 -22.82
C GLY A 373 -2.73 7.86 -21.30
N PRO A 374 -4.00 7.86 -20.85
CA PRO A 374 -4.34 7.70 -19.45
C PRO A 374 -3.98 6.30 -18.94
N VAL A 375 -3.57 6.19 -17.67
CA VAL A 375 -3.13 4.91 -17.07
C VAL A 375 -4.01 4.42 -15.91
N GLY A 376 -4.95 5.24 -15.45
CA GLY A 376 -5.82 4.90 -14.31
C GLY A 376 -5.05 4.45 -13.07
N ASP A 377 -5.55 3.39 -12.42
CA ASP A 377 -4.95 2.77 -11.22
C ASP A 377 -4.15 1.49 -11.54
N ALA A 378 -3.88 1.22 -12.82
CA ALA A 378 -3.21 0.00 -13.26
C ALA A 378 -1.70 0.01 -12.99
N LEU A 379 -1.12 -1.18 -12.85
CA LEU A 379 0.31 -1.41 -13.04
C LEU A 379 0.69 -1.08 -14.51
N VAL A 380 1.72 -0.29 -14.75
CA VAL A 380 2.15 0.08 -16.11
C VAL A 380 3.49 -0.57 -16.44
N LEU A 381 3.47 -1.43 -17.46
CA LEU A 381 4.63 -2.10 -18.02
C LEU A 381 4.82 -1.68 -19.48
N ARG A 382 6.06 -1.59 -19.90
CA ARG A 382 6.43 -1.08 -21.21
C ARG A 382 7.35 -2.04 -21.93
N THR A 383 7.20 -2.14 -23.24
CA THR A 383 8.15 -2.85 -24.11
C THR A 383 9.51 -2.14 -24.11
N ASP A 384 10.57 -2.83 -24.53
CA ASP A 384 11.93 -2.28 -24.57
C ASP A 384 12.19 -1.39 -25.79
N ASP A 385 11.20 -1.19 -26.65
CA ASP A 385 11.30 -0.40 -27.87
C ASP A 385 10.20 0.67 -27.99
N ASN A 386 10.10 1.31 -29.17
CA ASN A 386 9.22 2.45 -29.40
C ASN A 386 7.78 2.06 -29.75
N ALA A 387 7.43 0.78 -29.76
CA ALA A 387 6.12 0.33 -30.19
C ALA A 387 5.64 -0.87 -29.35
N LEU A 388 4.38 -1.23 -29.51
CA LEU A 388 3.85 -2.45 -28.94
C LEU A 388 4.13 -3.58 -29.94
N ALA A 389 4.80 -4.66 -29.52
CA ALA A 389 5.17 -5.79 -30.37
C ALA A 389 6.05 -5.40 -31.59
N ASN A 390 7.21 -4.75 -31.36
CA ASN A 390 8.16 -4.21 -32.35
C ASN A 390 7.69 -3.10 -33.31
N ALA A 391 6.60 -3.34 -34.05
CA ALA A 391 6.18 -2.48 -35.16
C ALA A 391 5.03 -1.53 -34.79
N GLY A 392 4.32 -1.81 -33.68
CA GLY A 392 2.99 -1.28 -33.37
C GLY A 392 1.96 -2.38 -33.62
N LEU A 393 0.76 -2.22 -33.06
CA LEU A 393 -0.26 -3.27 -33.13
C LEU A 393 -1.22 -3.03 -34.30
N GLY A 394 -1.11 -3.85 -35.34
CA GLY A 394 -2.02 -3.82 -36.49
C GLY A 394 -3.44 -4.26 -36.15
N ASN A 395 -4.43 -3.77 -36.91
CA ASN A 395 -5.86 -4.07 -36.72
C ASN A 395 -6.25 -5.56 -36.74
N PHE A 396 -5.42 -6.41 -37.37
CA PHE A 396 -5.69 -7.85 -37.50
C PHE A 396 -4.57 -8.70 -36.94
N GLU A 397 -3.64 -8.09 -36.21
CA GLU A 397 -2.57 -8.82 -35.55
C GLU A 397 -3.09 -9.42 -34.26
N ALA A 398 -2.58 -10.60 -33.95
CA ALA A 398 -2.88 -11.25 -32.69
C ALA A 398 -2.03 -10.61 -31.59
N VAL A 399 -2.43 -10.78 -30.34
CA VAL A 399 -1.54 -10.52 -29.21
C VAL A 399 -1.39 -11.81 -28.43
N ALA A 400 -0.15 -12.17 -28.13
CA ALA A 400 0.19 -13.28 -27.25
C ALA A 400 0.93 -12.75 -26.02
N LEU A 401 0.38 -13.02 -24.84
CA LEU A 401 1.07 -12.83 -23.57
C LEU A 401 1.64 -14.18 -23.12
N ARG A 402 2.96 -14.24 -22.94
CA ARG A 402 3.67 -15.46 -22.56
C ARG A 402 4.45 -15.29 -21.27
N ASP A 403 4.55 -16.38 -20.52
CA ASP A 403 5.37 -16.43 -19.31
C ASP A 403 6.86 -16.66 -19.63
N GLU A 404 7.66 -16.82 -18.57
CA GLU A 404 9.10 -17.05 -18.63
C GLU A 404 9.49 -18.37 -19.33
N LEU A 405 8.57 -19.33 -19.41
CA LEU A 405 8.75 -20.60 -20.12
C LEU A 405 8.30 -20.53 -21.58
N GLY A 406 7.75 -19.38 -22.00
CA GLY A 406 7.18 -19.16 -23.33
C GLY A 406 5.78 -19.75 -23.52
N GLU A 407 5.14 -20.22 -22.45
CA GLU A 407 3.78 -20.74 -22.50
C GLU A 407 2.77 -19.60 -22.70
N LEU A 408 1.78 -19.83 -23.56
CA LEU A 408 0.72 -18.85 -23.81
C LEU A 408 -0.18 -18.76 -22.58
N ARG A 409 -0.18 -17.60 -21.92
CA ARG A 409 -1.03 -17.32 -20.75
C ARG A 409 -2.34 -16.64 -21.14
N SER A 410 -2.29 -15.75 -22.14
CA SER A 410 -3.48 -15.10 -22.67
C SER A 410 -3.29 -14.70 -24.12
N SER A 411 -4.41 -14.53 -24.83
CA SER A 411 -4.40 -14.06 -26.21
C SER A 411 -5.55 -13.12 -26.53
N TYR A 412 -5.31 -12.31 -27.56
CA TYR A 412 -6.31 -11.57 -28.30
C TYR A 412 -6.16 -11.89 -29.78
N ARG A 413 -7.29 -12.08 -30.49
CA ARG A 413 -7.31 -12.41 -31.93
C ARG A 413 -6.51 -13.66 -32.31
N ALA A 414 -6.40 -14.65 -31.42
CA ALA A 414 -5.92 -15.98 -31.79
C ALA A 414 -6.95 -16.79 -32.62
N TRP A 415 -7.79 -16.09 -33.40
CA TRP A 415 -8.94 -16.66 -34.07
C TRP A 415 -8.53 -17.44 -35.31
N PRO A 416 -9.29 -18.49 -35.70
CA PRO A 416 -9.03 -19.22 -36.94
C PRO A 416 -9.09 -18.35 -38.20
N ASP A 417 -9.96 -17.33 -38.17
CA ASP A 417 -10.05 -16.29 -39.20
C ASP A 417 -9.70 -14.93 -38.56
N PRO A 418 -8.49 -14.39 -38.79
CA PRO A 418 -8.07 -13.11 -38.21
C PRO A 418 -8.90 -11.92 -38.73
N LEU A 419 -9.62 -12.10 -39.84
CA LEU A 419 -10.51 -11.10 -40.43
C LEU A 419 -11.97 -11.22 -39.95
N ALA A 420 -12.25 -12.15 -39.02
CA ALA A 420 -13.57 -12.24 -38.43
C ALA A 420 -13.92 -10.93 -37.70
N ALA A 421 -15.22 -10.61 -37.68
CA ALA A 421 -15.73 -9.47 -36.92
C ALA A 421 -15.62 -9.72 -35.41
N PRO A 422 -15.42 -8.70 -34.57
CA PRO A 422 -15.40 -7.27 -34.92
C PRO A 422 -14.17 -6.85 -35.74
N ASP A 423 -14.29 -5.85 -36.63
CA ASP A 423 -13.18 -5.35 -37.47
C ASP A 423 -12.66 -4.00 -36.93
N PRO A 424 -11.47 -3.93 -36.30
CA PRO A 424 -10.96 -2.70 -35.68
C PRO A 424 -10.72 -1.59 -36.69
N ALA A 425 -10.55 -1.92 -37.97
CA ALA A 425 -10.41 -0.91 -39.01
C ALA A 425 -11.72 -0.15 -39.29
N THR A 426 -12.87 -0.67 -38.83
CA THR A 426 -14.18 -0.06 -39.08
C THR A 426 -14.64 0.91 -37.99
N GLN A 427 -14.03 0.86 -36.81
CA GLN A 427 -14.37 1.70 -35.67
C GLN A 427 -13.12 2.20 -34.96
N GLU A 428 -13.07 3.50 -34.67
CA GLU A 428 -12.02 4.12 -33.87
C GLU A 428 -12.26 3.87 -32.37
N ALA A 429 -12.31 2.60 -31.97
CA ALA A 429 -12.71 2.15 -30.65
C ALA A 429 -11.81 1.01 -30.16
N ALA A 430 -11.68 0.87 -28.84
CA ALA A 430 -11.03 -0.30 -28.27
C ALA A 430 -11.92 -1.53 -28.43
N LEU A 431 -11.29 -2.69 -28.51
CA LEU A 431 -11.98 -3.96 -28.32
C LEU A 431 -11.90 -4.38 -26.87
N VAL A 432 -13.06 -4.56 -26.26
CA VAL A 432 -13.21 -4.97 -24.86
C VAL A 432 -13.83 -6.36 -24.83
N ARG A 433 -13.26 -7.22 -23.99
CA ARG A 433 -13.78 -8.56 -23.77
C ARG A 433 -15.09 -8.46 -22.97
N ALA A 434 -16.15 -9.08 -23.47
CA ALA A 434 -17.50 -9.01 -22.89
C ALA A 434 -17.56 -9.49 -21.43
N ALA A 435 -16.72 -10.45 -21.08
CA ALA A 435 -16.40 -10.84 -19.71
C ALA A 435 -14.92 -11.21 -19.63
N PRO A 436 -14.20 -10.87 -18.54
CA PRO A 436 -12.76 -11.16 -18.45
C PRO A 436 -12.39 -12.63 -18.68
N GLU A 437 -13.21 -13.55 -18.21
CA GLU A 437 -13.02 -15.00 -18.32
C GLU A 437 -13.52 -15.61 -19.64
N ALA A 438 -14.17 -14.82 -20.50
CA ALA A 438 -14.68 -15.30 -21.78
C ALA A 438 -13.51 -15.82 -22.66
N PRO A 439 -13.72 -16.85 -23.51
CA PRO A 439 -12.66 -17.32 -24.40
C PRO A 439 -12.23 -16.25 -25.41
N ASP A 440 -11.01 -16.35 -25.94
CA ASP A 440 -10.59 -15.50 -27.07
C ASP A 440 -11.25 -15.97 -28.37
N ALA A 441 -12.51 -15.56 -28.55
CA ALA A 441 -13.33 -15.85 -29.70
C ALA A 441 -14.04 -14.58 -30.17
N PRO A 442 -14.29 -14.39 -31.48
CA PRO A 442 -14.80 -13.12 -32.01
C PRO A 442 -16.09 -12.63 -31.34
N GLU A 443 -17.00 -13.54 -30.96
CA GLU A 443 -18.24 -13.22 -30.24
C GLU A 443 -18.07 -12.76 -28.79
N SER A 444 -16.85 -12.86 -28.23
CA SER A 444 -16.52 -12.45 -26.87
C SER A 444 -15.93 -11.04 -26.80
N TRP A 445 -15.86 -10.32 -27.92
CA TRP A 445 -15.27 -9.00 -28.03
C TRP A 445 -16.26 -8.02 -28.64
N ASP A 446 -16.37 -6.85 -28.01
CA ASP A 446 -17.23 -5.76 -28.46
C ASP A 446 -16.45 -4.44 -28.52
N PHE A 447 -16.94 -3.49 -29.33
CA PHE A 447 -16.37 -2.15 -29.36
C PHE A 447 -16.82 -1.32 -28.17
N ALA A 448 -15.86 -0.64 -27.54
CA ALA A 448 -16.13 0.34 -26.49
C ALA A 448 -15.21 1.57 -26.62
N ALA A 449 -15.59 2.64 -25.93
CA ALA A 449 -14.67 3.76 -25.75
C ALA A 449 -13.46 3.27 -24.93
N PRO A 450 -12.21 3.65 -25.31
CA PRO A 450 -11.03 3.21 -24.59
C PRO A 450 -11.07 3.59 -23.10
N SER A 451 -10.78 2.63 -22.23
CA SER A 451 -10.84 2.75 -20.77
C SER A 451 -9.58 2.26 -20.04
N PRO A 452 -8.37 2.63 -20.48
CA PRO A 452 -7.13 2.08 -19.93
C PRO A 452 -7.02 2.36 -18.41
N GLY A 453 -6.88 1.29 -17.64
CA GLY A 453 -6.63 1.31 -16.21
C GLY A 453 -7.82 1.67 -15.33
N LEU A 454 -9.05 1.64 -15.85
CA LEU A 454 -10.30 1.95 -15.12
C LEU A 454 -11.06 0.73 -14.60
#